data_AF-A0A399FU30-F1
#
_entry.id   AF-A0A399FU30-F1
#
_cell.length_a   1.000
_cell.length_b   1.000
_cell.length_c   1.000
_cell.angle_alpha   90.00
_cell.angle_beta   90.00
_cell.angle_gamma   90.00
#
_symmetry.space_group_name_H-M   'P 1'
#
loop_
_entity.id
_entity.type
_entity.pdbx_description
1 polymer ?
#
loop_
_entity_poly.entity_id
_entity_poly.type
_entity_poly.pdbx_seq_one_letter_code
_entity_poly.pdbx_strand_id
1 'polypeptide(L)'
;MDAPSDITVLYDILDDTVRALQARYIALGRAAQASQEQGHWKARMRALRDKQRAIDPSDRDAIEDFTRWCNRELRELKERG
;
A
#
# COMPACT_ATOMS: atom_id res chain seq x y z
N MET A 1 27.93 -10.36 -9.87
CA MET A 1 27.55 -9.25 -8.96
C MET A 1 26.16 -8.86 -9.41
N ASP A 2 25.20 -9.69 -9.02
CA ASP A 2 23.84 -9.72 -9.58
C ASP A 2 22.88 -9.03 -8.62
N ALA A 3 23.19 -7.77 -8.29
CA ALA A 3 22.45 -6.98 -7.31
C ALA A 3 21.38 -6.00 -7.88
N PRO A 4 21.38 -5.57 -9.16
CA PRO A 4 20.38 -4.60 -9.61
C PRO A 4 19.01 -5.23 -9.95
N SER A 5 18.95 -6.52 -10.32
CA SER A 5 17.70 -7.18 -10.71
C SER A 5 16.74 -7.40 -9.54
N ASP A 6 17.26 -7.81 -8.40
CA ASP A 6 16.44 -8.26 -7.27
C ASP A 6 15.73 -7.09 -6.60
N ILE A 7 16.41 -5.95 -6.47
CA ILE A 7 15.82 -4.75 -5.86
C ILE A 7 14.76 -4.12 -6.77
N THR A 8 14.97 -4.16 -8.10
CA THR A 8 13.95 -3.72 -9.07
C THR A 8 12.70 -4.60 -8.97
N VAL A 9 12.86 -5.93 -8.92
CA VAL A 9 11.72 -6.85 -8.75
C VAL A 9 10.98 -6.58 -7.44
N LEU A 10 11.70 -6.35 -6.33
CA LEU A 10 11.07 -6.01 -5.05
C LEU A 10 10.30 -4.69 -5.12
N TYR A 11 10.84 -3.69 -5.81
CA TYR A 11 10.15 -2.42 -6.00
C TYR A 11 8.91 -2.55 -6.88
N ASP A 12 8.94 -3.39 -7.93
CA ASP A 12 7.77 -3.69 -8.77
C ASP A 12 6.67 -4.38 -7.95
N ILE A 13 7.03 -5.37 -7.14
CA ILE A 13 6.09 -6.04 -6.21
C ILE A 13 5.48 -5.02 -5.25
N LEU A 14 6.29 -4.10 -4.73
CA LEU A 14 5.81 -3.05 -3.86
C LEU A 14 4.82 -2.13 -4.58
N ASP A 15 5.14 -1.65 -5.78
CA ASP A 15 4.27 -0.74 -6.54
C ASP A 15 2.91 -1.40 -6.86
N ASP A 16 2.92 -2.66 -7.29
CA ASP A 16 1.69 -3.43 -7.53
C ASP A 16 0.86 -3.61 -6.26
N THR A 17 1.52 -3.92 -5.14
CA THR A 17 0.83 -4.09 -3.84
C THR A 17 0.23 -2.77 -3.36
N VAL A 18 0.94 -1.66 -3.52
CA VAL A 18 0.44 -0.32 -3.18
C VAL A 18 -0.75 0.06 -4.06
N ARG A 19 -0.69 -0.20 -5.38
CA ARG A 19 -1.80 0.04 -6.31
C ARG A 19 -3.05 -0.75 -5.91
N ALA A 20 -2.89 -2.02 -5.57
CA ALA A 20 -3.99 -2.85 -5.09
C ALA A 20 -4.63 -2.28 -3.81
N LEU A 21 -3.81 -1.83 -2.85
CA LEU A 21 -4.31 -1.23 -1.61
C LEU A 21 -4.99 0.13 -1.85
N GLN A 22 -4.46 0.97 -2.74
CA GLN A 22 -5.11 2.21 -3.17
C GLN A 22 -6.48 1.95 -3.79
N ALA A 23 -6.57 0.96 -4.70
CA ALA A 23 -7.83 0.57 -5.32
C ALA A 23 -8.85 0.10 -4.25
N ARG A 24 -8.41 -0.66 -3.25
CA ARG A 24 -9.27 -1.09 -2.15
C ARG A 24 -9.79 0.09 -1.32
N TYR A 25 -8.94 1.05 -0.94
CA TYR A 25 -9.39 2.25 -0.24
C TYR A 25 -10.37 3.10 -1.07
N ILE A 26 -10.16 3.20 -2.38
CA ILE A 26 -11.11 3.88 -3.28
C ILE A 26 -12.46 3.16 -3.26
N ALA A 27 -12.47 1.83 -3.39
CA ALA A 27 -13.70 1.05 -3.38
C ALA A 27 -14.48 1.21 -2.06
N LEU A 28 -13.78 1.12 -0.92
CA LEU A 28 -14.38 1.33 0.41
C LEU A 28 -14.90 2.76 0.58
N GLY A 29 -14.13 3.75 0.14
CA GLY A 29 -14.56 5.15 0.14
C GLY A 29 -15.78 5.42 -0.75
N ARG A 30 -15.96 4.68 -1.85
CA ARG A 30 -17.15 4.77 -2.71
C ARG A 30 -18.37 4.05 -2.12
N ALA A 31 -18.15 2.95 -1.41
CA ALA A 31 -19.22 2.18 -0.75
C ALA A 31 -19.71 2.82 0.55
N ALA A 32 -18.87 3.64 1.19
CA ALA A 32 -19.18 4.33 2.45
C ALA A 32 -20.40 5.27 2.31
N GLN A 33 -21.45 4.99 3.08
CA GLN A 33 -22.67 5.80 3.10
C GLN A 33 -22.50 7.09 3.94
N ALA A 34 -21.62 7.06 4.93
CA ALA A 34 -21.36 8.20 5.81
C ALA A 34 -20.14 9.02 5.35
N SER A 35 -20.28 10.35 5.33
CA SER A 35 -19.19 11.27 4.99
C SER A 35 -17.94 11.11 5.88
N GLN A 36 -18.15 10.73 7.15
CA GLN A 36 -17.05 10.45 8.08
C GLN A 36 -16.22 9.23 7.65
N GLU A 37 -16.89 8.18 7.18
CA GLU A 37 -16.24 6.96 6.70
C GLU A 37 -15.51 7.21 5.37
N GLN A 38 -16.10 8.01 4.47
CA GLN A 38 -15.40 8.49 3.27
C GLN A 38 -14.14 9.30 3.62
N GLY A 39 -14.22 10.15 4.64
CA GLY A 39 -13.10 10.91 5.17
C GLY A 39 -11.99 10.00 5.73
N HIS A 40 -12.37 8.95 6.44
CA HIS A 40 -11.45 7.94 6.95
C HIS A 40 -10.65 7.28 5.81
N TRP A 41 -11.32 6.77 4.77
CA TRP A 41 -10.64 6.10 3.65
C TRP A 41 -9.74 7.06 2.84
N LYS A 42 -10.15 8.34 2.70
CA LYS A 42 -9.30 9.39 2.12
C LYS A 42 -8.05 9.67 2.95
N ALA A 43 -8.18 9.72 4.28
CA ALA A 43 -7.04 9.90 5.18
C ALA A 43 -6.07 8.71 5.11
N ARG A 44 -6.59 7.48 5.07
CA ARG A 44 -5.79 6.24 4.88
C ARG A 44 -5.01 6.27 3.56
N MET A 45 -5.63 6.73 2.48
CA MET A 45 -4.97 6.89 1.19
C MET A 45 -3.83 7.92 1.23
N ARG A 46 -4.02 9.05 1.92
CA ARG A 46 -2.94 10.05 2.11
C ARG A 46 -1.78 9.45 2.89
N ALA A 47 -2.06 8.82 4.03
CA ALA A 47 -1.04 8.17 4.85
C ALA A 47 -0.26 7.08 4.09
N LEU A 48 -0.92 6.31 3.23
CA LEU A 48 -0.27 5.32 2.36
C LEU A 48 0.74 5.98 1.41
N ARG A 49 0.36 7.09 0.77
CA ARG A 49 1.24 7.83 -0.14
C ARG A 49 2.42 8.47 0.58
N ASP A 50 2.18 9.02 1.77
CA ASP A 50 3.24 9.62 2.57
C ASP A 50 4.25 8.56 3.01
N LYS A 51 3.78 7.38 3.43
CA LYS A 51 4.66 6.23 3.73
C LYS A 51 5.43 5.75 2.50
N GLN A 52 4.78 5.61 1.35
CA GLN A 52 5.44 5.18 0.12
C GLN A 52 6.57 6.14 -0.30
N ARG A 53 6.35 7.45 -0.16
CA ARG A 53 7.34 8.48 -0.47
C ARG A 53 8.54 8.50 0.47
N ALA A 54 8.37 7.99 1.68
CA ALA A 54 9.43 7.95 2.69
C ALA A 54 10.38 6.75 2.54
N ILE A 55 10.08 5.83 1.62
CA ILE A 55 10.89 4.62 1.40
C ILE A 55 12.06 4.97 0.49
N ASP A 56 13.26 4.62 0.94
CA ASP A 56 14.43 4.61 0.08
C ASP A 56 14.30 3.45 -0.92
N PRO A 57 14.25 3.71 -2.24
CA PRO A 57 14.14 2.67 -3.25
C PRO A 57 15.38 1.77 -3.35
N SER A 58 16.49 2.13 -2.68
CA SER A 58 17.70 1.33 -2.58
C SER A 58 17.77 0.49 -1.30
N ASP A 59 16.84 0.70 -0.36
CA ASP A 59 16.76 -0.03 0.90
C ASP A 59 15.82 -1.23 0.76
N ARG A 60 16.44 -2.40 0.59
CA ARG A 60 15.73 -3.67 0.45
C ARG A 60 14.82 -3.96 1.64
N ASP A 61 15.30 -3.76 2.86
CA ASP A 61 14.55 -4.11 4.07
C ASP A 61 13.34 -3.19 4.22
N ALA A 62 13.50 -1.90 3.90
CA ALA A 62 12.39 -0.95 3.89
C ALA A 62 11.31 -1.32 2.86
N ILE A 63 11.70 -1.75 1.65
CA ILE A 63 10.78 -2.21 0.61
C ILE A 63 10.03 -3.47 1.07
N GLU A 64 10.74 -4.46 1.61
CA GLU A 64 10.14 -5.71 2.08
C GLU A 64 9.15 -5.47 3.24
N ASP A 65 9.56 -4.70 4.26
CA ASP A 65 8.72 -4.41 5.43
C ASP A 65 7.45 -3.64 5.04
N PHE A 66 7.58 -2.65 4.16
CA PHE A 66 6.42 -1.91 3.70
C PHE A 66 5.51 -2.75 2.81
N THR A 67 6.06 -3.64 1.97
CA THR A 67 5.30 -4.61 1.18
C THR A 67 4.53 -5.57 2.08
N ARG A 68 5.15 -6.09 3.15
CA ARG A 68 4.48 -6.95 4.15
C ARG A 68 3.36 -6.20 4.86
N TRP A 69 3.59 -4.94 5.24
CA TRP A 69 2.56 -4.10 5.84
C TRP A 69 1.37 -3.89 4.89
N CYS A 70 1.62 -3.57 3.62
CA CYS A 70 0.54 -3.40 2.64
C CYS A 70 -0.26 -4.69 2.41
N ASN A 71 0.41 -5.84 2.32
CA ASN A 71 -0.25 -7.13 2.18
C ASN A 71 -1.11 -7.49 3.39
N ARG A 72 -0.62 -7.23 4.60
CA ARG A 72 -1.38 -7.43 5.84
C ARG A 72 -2.65 -6.57 5.84
N GLU A 73 -2.51 -5.29 5.51
CA GLU A 73 -3.65 -4.37 5.43
C GLU A 73 -4.68 -4.84 4.39
N LEU A 74 -4.23 -5.22 3.19
CA LEU A 74 -5.09 -5.77 2.14
C LEU A 74 -5.86 -7.00 2.62
N ARG A 75 -5.20 -7.91 3.35
CA ARG A 75 -5.83 -9.10 3.93
C ARG A 75 -6.89 -8.73 4.96
N GLU A 76 -6.56 -7.86 5.91
CA GLU A 76 -7.50 -7.40 6.93
C GLU A 76 -8.72 -6.72 6.30
N LEU A 77 -8.55 -5.97 5.21
CA LEU A 77 -9.65 -5.32 4.48
C LEU A 77 -10.48 -6.30 3.63
N LYS A 78 -9.93 -7.46 3.25
CA LYS A 78 -10.68 -8.53 2.57
C LYS A 78 -11.50 -9.35 3.56
N GLU A 79 -10.96 -9.63 4.73
CA GLU A 79 -11.64 -10.39 5.79
C GLU A 79 -12.79 -9.60 6.46
N ARG A 80 -12.80 -8.27 6.31
CA ARG A 80 -13.85 -7.37 6.84
C ARG A 80 -14.95 -6.99 5.85
N GLY A 81 -14.86 -7.45 4.59
CA GLY A 81 -15.87 -7.19 3.54
C GLY A 81 -16.75 -8.40 3.32
#